data_AF-A0A239N0W5-F1
#
_entry.id   AF-A0A239N0W5-F1
#
_cell.length_a   1.000
_cell.length_b   1.000
_cell.length_c   1.000
_cell.angle_alpha   90.00
_cell.angle_beta   90.00
_cell.angle_gamma   90.00
#
_symmetry.space_group_name_H-M   'P 1'
#
loop_
_entity.id
_entity.type
_entity.pdbx_description
1 polymer ?
#
loop_
_entity_poly.entity_id
_entity_poly.type
_entity_poly.pdbx_seq_one_letter_code
_entity_poly.pdbx_strand_id
1 'polypeptide(L)' 'MSSEHAWNAVVTAKSRGLLDGSNLYRRVTVRYDDGREEKIRVSRDLWKQIEPGDRLVKEAGQDPRRA' A
#
# COMPACT_ATOMS: atom_id res chain seq x y z
N MET A 1 5.62 -7.46 -10.61
CA MET A 1 4.50 -6.72 -11.21
C MET A 1 4.51 -5.32 -10.62
N SER A 2 5.35 -4.44 -11.15
CA SER A 2 5.40 -3.03 -10.76
C SER A 2 4.26 -2.33 -11.48
N SER A 3 3.14 -2.10 -10.79
CA SER A 3 1.99 -1.41 -11.37
C SER A 3 2.37 0.06 -11.60
N GLU A 4 2.90 0.37 -12.79
CA GLU A 4 3.23 1.74 -13.23
C GLU A 4 1.99 2.62 -13.43
N HIS A 5 0.79 2.03 -13.35
CA HIS A 5 -0.48 2.72 -13.55
C HIS A 5 -0.92 3.53 -12.33
N ALA A 6 -1.67 4.60 -12.61
CA ALA A 6 -2.33 5.40 -11.59
C ALA A 6 -3.53 4.64 -11.01
N TRP A 7 -3.76 4.79 -9.71
CA TRP A 7 -4.90 4.16 -9.04
C TRP A 7 -5.28 4.88 -7.74
N ASN A 8 -6.51 4.60 -7.30
CA ASN A 8 -7.05 5.00 -6.01
C ASN A 8 -7.56 3.75 -5.28
N ALA A 9 -7.29 3.65 -3.99
CA ALA A 9 -7.69 2.49 -3.19
C ALA A 9 -7.83 2.86 -1.71
N VAL A 10 -8.57 2.05 -0.96
CA VAL A 10 -8.73 2.19 0.49
C VAL A 10 -7.90 1.13 1.20
N VAL A 11 -7.17 1.52 2.25
CA VAL A 11 -6.44 0.57 3.10
C VAL A 11 -7.44 -0.28 3.86
N THR A 12 -7.36 -1.61 3.74
CA THR A 12 -8.20 -2.54 4.50
C THR A 12 -7.46 -3.20 5.64
N ALA A 13 -6.14 -3.39 5.51
CA ALA A 13 -5.33 -4.00 6.56
C ALA A 13 -3.86 -3.58 6.50
N LYS A 14 -3.18 -3.74 7.64
CA LYS A 14 -1.76 -3.51 7.81
C LYS A 14 -1.08 -4.80 8.30
N SER A 15 -0.09 -5.29 7.55
CA SER A 15 0.86 -6.31 8.01
C SER A 15 2.33 -5.86 7.92
N ARG A 16 3.15 -6.37 8.85
CA ARG A 16 4.60 -6.16 8.84
C ARG A 16 5.29 -7.49 9.11
N GLY A 17 6.31 -7.82 8.34
CA GLY A 17 6.97 -9.13 8.46
C GLY A 17 8.34 -9.20 7.79
N LEU A 18 9.17 -10.08 8.32
CA LEU A 18 10.48 -10.46 7.77
C LEU A 18 10.22 -11.58 6.76
N LEU A 19 10.23 -11.29 5.45
CA LEU A 19 10.08 -12.37 4.46
C LEU A 19 11.38 -13.13 4.24
N ASP A 20 12.52 -12.44 4.40
CA ASP A 20 13.88 -12.91 4.13
C ASP A 20 14.71 -13.06 5.43
N GLY A 21 14.04 -13.01 6.60
CA GLY A 21 14.70 -13.03 7.92
C GLY A 21 15.55 -11.79 8.24
N SER A 22 15.68 -10.84 7.31
CA SER A 22 16.69 -9.78 7.38
C SER A 22 16.09 -8.38 7.26
N ASN A 23 15.02 -8.21 6.48
CA ASN A 23 14.38 -6.93 6.20
C ASN A 23 12.91 -6.91 6.63
N LEU A 24 12.57 -5.96 7.50
CA LEU A 24 11.21 -5.77 7.96
C LEU A 24 10.38 -5.02 6.91
N TYR A 25 9.63 -5.77 6.11
CA TYR A 25 8.75 -5.22 5.09
C TYR A 25 7.44 -4.72 5.69
N ARG A 26 7.01 -3.53 5.25
CA ARG A 26 5.73 -2.90 5.61
C ARG A 26 4.79 -3.03 4.42
N ARG A 27 3.66 -3.72 4.61
CA ARG A 27 2.72 -4.03 3.53
C ARG A 27 1.28 -3.74 3.94
N VAL A 28 0.60 -2.92 3.14
CA VAL A 28 -0.84 -2.68 3.31
C VAL A 28 -1.60 -3.58 2.36
N THR A 29 -2.75 -4.08 2.80
CA THR A 29 -3.78 -4.55 1.88
C THR A 29 -4.62 -3.34 1.52
N VAL A 30 -4.82 -3.11 0.23
CA VAL A 30 -5.68 -2.08 -0.30
C VAL A 30 -6.81 -2.72 -1.10
N ARG A 31 -7.98 -2.09 -1.08
CA ARG A 31 -9.13 -2.46 -1.91
C ARG A 31 -9.42 -1.34 -2.90
N TYR A 32 -9.43 -1.70 -4.17
CA TYR A 32 -9.78 -0.81 -5.28
C TYR A 32 -11.29 -0.65 -5.40
N ASP A 33 -11.73 0.36 -6.16
CA ASP A 33 -13.16 0.65 -6.36
C ASP A 33 -13.90 -0.47 -7.10
N ASP A 34 -13.20 -1.28 -7.89
CA ASP A 34 -13.73 -2.48 -8.55
C ASP A 34 -13.84 -3.71 -7.62
N GLY A 35 -13.53 -3.53 -6.34
CA GLY A 35 -13.60 -4.57 -5.31
C GLY A 35 -12.38 -5.49 -5.26
N ARG A 36 -11.41 -5.36 -6.18
CA ARG A 36 -10.16 -6.13 -6.10
C ARG A 36 -9.35 -5.70 -4.89
N GLU A 37 -8.66 -6.66 -4.28
CA GLU A 37 -7.71 -6.40 -3.21
C GLU A 37 -6.28 -6.72 -3.65
N GLU A 38 -5.34 -5.89 -3.23
CA GLU A 38 -3.92 -6.11 -3.49
C GLU A 38 -3.09 -5.79 -2.25
N LYS A 39 -2.05 -6.60 -2.04
CA LYS A 39 -1.09 -6.38 -0.97
C LYS A 39 0.16 -5.68 -1.52
N ILE A 40 0.31 -4.41 -1.23
CA ILE A 40 1.42 -3.58 -1.73
C ILE A 40 2.43 -3.28 -0.63
N ARG A 41 3.71 -3.12 -1.01
CA ARG A 41 4.75 -2.61 -0.12
C ARG A 41 4.68 -1.09 -0.10
N VAL A 42 4.89 -0.49 1.06
CA VAL A 42 4.99 0.96 1.23
C VAL A 42 6.23 1.36 2.01
N SER A 43 6.60 2.63 1.91
CA SER A 43 7.69 3.21 2.69
C SER A 43 7.37 3.17 4.19
N ARG A 44 8.41 3.32 5.02
CA ARG A 44 8.24 3.39 6.48
C ARG A 44 7.40 4.58 6.92
N ASP A 45 7.57 5.71 6.24
CA ASP A 45 6.94 6.96 6.68
C ASP A 45 5.46 6.95 6.32
N LEU A 46 5.12 6.52 5.11
CA LEU A 46 3.72 6.34 4.72
C LEU A 46 3.02 5.35 5.64
N TRP A 47 3.65 4.21 5.92
CA TRP A 47 3.10 3.18 6.83
C TRP A 47 2.66 3.70 8.20
N LYS A 48 3.41 4.67 8.74
CA LYS A 48 3.13 5.26 10.06
C LYS A 48 2.00 6.29 10.02
N GLN A 49 1.70 6.84 8.85
CA GLN A 49 0.73 7.93 8.67
C GLN A 49 -0.66 7.47 8.26
N ILE A 50 -0.82 6.18 7.94
CA ILE A 50 -2.06 5.62 7.38
C ILE A 50 -2.61 4.52 8.26
N GLU A 51 -3.93 4.39 8.32
CA GLU A 51 -4.66 3.33 9.02
C GLU A 51 -5.72 2.68 8.12
N PRO A 52 -6.26 1.49 8.47
CA PRO A 52 -7.41 0.94 7.76
C PRO A 52 -8.56 1.95 7.68
N GLY A 53 -9.15 2.09 6.50
CA GLY A 53 -10.13 3.12 6.16
C GLY A 53 -9.55 4.34 5.44
N ASP A 54 -8.23 4.59 5.54
CA ASP A 54 -7.60 5.69 4.80
C ASP A 54 -7.55 5.42 3.30
N ARG A 55 -7.66 6.50 2.52
CA ARG A 55 -7.52 6.45 1.07
C ARG A 55 -6.07 6.71 0.67
N LEU A 56 -5.57 5.86 -0.24
CA LEU A 56 -4.30 6.03 -0.92
C LEU A 56 -4.54 6.36 -2.39
N VAL A 57 -3.68 7.21 -2.91
CA VAL A 57 -3.58 7.52 -4.34
C VAL A 57 -2.17 7.20 -4.80
N LYS A 58 -2.04 6.68 -6.02
CA LYS A 58 -0.77 6.49 -6.69
C LYS A 58 -0.87 7.08 -8.07
N GLU A 59 0.04 8.00 -8.39
CA GLU A 59 0.19 8.51 -9.76
C GLU A 59 1.06 7.55 -10.58
N ALA A 60 0.96 7.64 -11.91
CA ALA A 60 1.76 6.81 -12.79
C ALA A 60 3.26 7.05 -12.55
N GLY A 61 4.03 5.97 -12.36
CA GLY A 61 5.46 6.04 -12.04
C GLY A 61 5.83 6.61 -10.66
N GLN A 62 4.87 7.01 -9.82
CA GLN A 62 5.12 7.55 -8.48
C GLN A 62 4.85 6.52 -7.38
N ASP A 63 5.42 6.77 -6.20
CA ASP A 63 5.07 6.01 -4.99
C ASP A 63 3.66 6.37 -4.51
N PRO A 64 2.93 5.41 -3.89
CA PRO A 64 1.66 5.71 -3.26
C PRO A 64 1.80 6.76 -2.16
N ARG A 65 0.77 7.59 -1.99
CA ARG A 65 0.66 8.56 -0.89
C ARG A 65 -0.75 8.56 -0.33
N ARG A 66 -0.92 9.11 0.87
CA ARG A 66 -2.25 9.39 1.42
C ARG A 66 -2.94 10.44 0.52
N ALA A 67 -4.22 10.21 0.25
CA ALA A 67 -5.06 11.12 -0.54
C ALA A 67 -5.17 12.48 0.15
#